data_AF-A0A926HII4-F1
#
_entry.id   AF-A0A926HII4-F1
#
_cell.length_a   1.000
_cell.length_b   1.000
_cell.length_c   1.000
_cell.angle_alpha   90.00
_cell.angle_beta   90.00
_cell.angle_gamma   90.00
#
_symmetry.space_group_name_H-M   'P 1'
#
loop_
_entity.id
_entity.type
_entity.pdbx_description
1 polymer ?
#
loop_
_entity_poly.entity_id
_entity_poly.type
_entity_poly.pdbx_seq_one_letter_code
_entity_poly.pdbx_strand_id
1 'polypeptide(L)'
;MNLDVVWLSRLQFAITIMFHYLFPPLTIGMGVVLVYLEAMFLWTKQPVYETAARFWTGLFAVSFAMGVATGIVMEFQFGTNWAAYSRFVGDVFGSALAAEGIFAFFLESGFLAVLVFGWDRVSPAFHMLATTCVAAGSIFSSIWIIVANSWQQTPAGHRIVTRLVNGQTIQRAETIDFWGVVFNPSTVNRLTHTLIGAFVLGSFFIMSISAWYLLKRKHQDFARHSFSGALLFATIASLAAAVSGHSNAQMVAEHQPAKLAAFEAHYRTGPADLTIIGVPNEAGRRVDFGLAIPGGLSFLTNGDFQSPVIGLDKIPRDLWPPVP
;
A
#
# COMPACT_ATOMS: atom_id res chain seq x y z
N MET A 1 23.10 -13.37 14.56
CA MET A 1 22.43 -13.56 13.25
C MET A 1 23.45 -14.16 12.31
N ASN A 2 23.18 -15.32 11.70
CA ASN A 2 24.04 -15.86 10.65
C ASN A 2 23.64 -15.20 9.32
N LEU A 3 24.61 -14.62 8.61
CA LEU A 3 24.43 -14.01 7.28
C LEU A 3 24.32 -15.11 6.20
N ASP A 4 23.30 -15.95 6.30
CA ASP A 4 23.03 -16.97 5.29
C ASP A 4 22.34 -16.37 4.04
N VAL A 5 22.22 -17.19 3.00
CA VAL A 5 21.64 -16.76 1.71
C VAL A 5 20.18 -16.31 1.87
N VAL A 6 19.42 -16.95 2.77
CA VAL A 6 18.01 -16.59 3.02
C VAL A 6 17.94 -15.22 3.67
N TRP A 7 18.78 -14.95 4.66
CA TRP A 7 18.82 -13.68 5.37
C TRP A 7 19.27 -12.55 4.45
N LEU A 8 20.32 -12.76 3.65
CA LEU A 8 20.78 -11.78 2.65
C LEU A 8 19.70 -11.50 1.59
N SER A 9 18.97 -12.53 1.15
CA SER A 9 17.86 -12.36 0.20
C SER A 9 16.71 -11.54 0.81
N ARG A 10 16.39 -11.74 2.09
CA ARG A 10 15.41 -10.92 2.82
C ARG A 10 15.86 -9.47 2.95
N LEU A 11 17.13 -9.24 3.30
CA LEU A 11 17.68 -7.89 3.41
C LEU A 11 17.65 -7.16 2.07
N GLN A 12 18.11 -7.83 1.00
CA GLN A 12 18.10 -7.25 -0.35
C GLN A 12 16.67 -6.87 -0.77
N PHE A 13 15.72 -7.80 -0.63
CA PHE A 13 14.32 -7.55 -0.97
C PHE A 13 13.72 -6.43 -0.12
N ALA A 14 14.03 -6.38 1.19
CA ALA A 14 13.57 -5.33 2.10
C ALA A 14 14.06 -3.94 1.65
N ILE A 15 15.34 -3.78 1.30
CA ILE A 15 15.88 -2.51 0.82
C ILE A 15 15.19 -2.11 -0.49
N THR A 16 15.05 -3.04 -1.43
CA THR A 16 14.41 -2.77 -2.73
C THR A 16 12.95 -2.37 -2.59
N ILE A 17 12.15 -3.10 -1.80
CA ILE A 17 10.73 -2.78 -1.62
C ILE A 17 10.51 -1.52 -0.80
N MET A 18 11.30 -1.27 0.24
CA MET A 18 11.22 -0.03 1.02
C MET A 18 11.53 1.19 0.17
N PHE A 19 12.56 1.11 -0.69
CA PHE A 19 12.92 2.21 -1.58
C PHE A 19 11.88 2.39 -2.68
N HIS A 20 11.42 1.30 -3.30
CA HIS A 20 10.34 1.37 -4.30
C HIS A 20 9.08 2.02 -3.73
N TYR A 21 8.65 1.63 -2.52
CA TYR A 21 7.39 2.09 -1.92
C TYR A 21 7.37 3.59 -1.58
N LEU A 22 8.48 4.32 -1.75
CA LEU A 22 8.50 5.78 -1.67
C LEU A 22 7.77 6.45 -2.83
N PHE A 23 7.70 5.78 -4.00
CA PHE A 23 7.27 6.42 -5.25
C PHE A 23 5.82 6.11 -5.65
N PRO A 24 5.34 4.85 -5.70
CA PRO A 24 3.97 4.55 -6.14
C PRO A 24 2.87 5.18 -5.28
N PRO A 25 2.92 5.17 -3.93
CA PRO A 25 1.89 5.84 -3.13
C PRO A 25 1.89 7.36 -3.38
N LEU A 26 3.06 7.95 -3.67
CA LEU A 26 3.16 9.36 -4.00
C LEU A 26 2.53 9.67 -5.36
N THR A 27 2.79 8.86 -6.40
CA THR A 27 2.16 9.05 -7.71
C THR A 27 0.65 8.84 -7.65
N ILE A 28 0.16 7.82 -6.95
CA ILE A 28 -1.28 7.59 -6.74
C ILE A 28 -1.93 8.82 -6.10
N GLY A 29 -1.37 9.32 -5.00
CA GLY A 29 -1.93 10.48 -4.30
C GLY A 29 -1.84 11.78 -5.11
N MET A 30 -0.71 12.04 -5.77
CA MET A 30 -0.54 13.22 -6.62
C MET A 30 -1.44 13.17 -7.86
N GLY A 31 -1.67 11.99 -8.44
CA GLY A 31 -2.53 11.81 -9.61
C GLY A 31 -3.95 12.33 -9.37
N VAL A 32 -4.52 12.05 -8.18
CA VAL A 32 -5.85 12.58 -7.80
C VAL A 32 -5.85 14.10 -7.72
N VAL A 33 -4.79 14.70 -7.17
CA VAL A 33 -4.69 16.17 -7.08
C VAL A 33 -4.48 16.80 -8.46
N LEU A 34 -3.73 16.17 -9.37
CA LEU A 34 -3.59 16.63 -10.75
C LEU A 34 -4.94 16.64 -11.48
N VAL A 35 -5.72 15.55 -11.36
CA VAL A 35 -7.08 15.46 -11.91
C VAL A 35 -7.95 16.60 -11.36
N TYR A 36 -7.88 16.87 -10.05
CA TYR A 36 -8.59 18.00 -9.44
C TYR A 36 -8.17 19.36 -10.02
N LEU A 37 -6.86 19.63 -10.11
CA LEU A 37 -6.35 20.90 -10.61
C LEU A 37 -6.77 21.14 -12.07
N GLU A 38 -6.68 20.12 -12.91
CA GLU A 38 -7.13 20.23 -14.31
C GLU A 38 -8.65 20.37 -14.43
N ALA A 39 -9.43 19.65 -13.62
CA ALA A 39 -10.88 19.84 -13.57
C ALA A 39 -11.25 21.28 -13.18
N MET A 40 -10.58 21.84 -12.17
CA MET A 40 -10.79 23.22 -11.73
C MET A 40 -10.37 24.22 -12.79
N PHE A 41 -9.28 23.96 -13.53
CA PHE A 41 -8.90 24.77 -14.67
C PHE A 41 -9.98 24.74 -15.77
N LEU A 42 -10.48 23.57 -16.13
CA LEU A 42 -11.52 23.44 -17.16
C LEU A 42 -12.83 24.10 -16.75
N TRP A 43 -13.19 24.07 -15.47
CA TRP A 43 -14.42 24.67 -14.97
C TRP A 43 -14.31 26.19 -14.78
N THR A 44 -13.26 26.65 -14.10
CA THR A 44 -13.13 28.07 -13.71
C THR A 44 -12.40 28.93 -14.74
N LYS A 45 -11.66 28.30 -15.67
CA LYS A 45 -10.76 28.95 -16.64
C LYS A 45 -9.69 29.85 -16.00
N GLN A 46 -9.39 29.68 -14.71
CA GLN A 46 -8.35 30.47 -14.04
C GLN A 46 -6.96 29.89 -14.34
N PRO A 47 -6.01 30.68 -14.91
CA PRO A 47 -4.69 30.19 -15.33
C PRO A 47 -3.82 29.62 -14.21
N VAL A 48 -4.12 29.98 -12.95
CA VAL A 48 -3.37 29.51 -11.78
C VAL A 48 -3.48 27.98 -11.59
N TYR A 49 -4.63 27.39 -11.92
CA TYR A 49 -4.82 25.94 -11.81
C TYR A 49 -4.01 25.18 -12.87
N GLU A 50 -3.95 25.69 -14.10
CA GLU A 50 -3.11 25.12 -15.16
C GLU A 50 -1.62 25.23 -14.80
N THR A 51 -1.20 26.40 -14.31
CA THR A 51 0.17 26.63 -13.84
C THR A 51 0.53 25.65 -12.72
N ALA A 52 -0.42 25.40 -11.80
CA ALA A 52 -0.23 24.46 -10.74
C ALA A 52 -0.12 23.02 -11.23
N ALA A 53 -1.03 22.59 -12.11
CA ALA A 53 -1.00 21.26 -12.70
C ALA A 53 0.31 21.01 -13.47
N ARG A 54 0.76 21.95 -14.32
CA ARG A 54 2.06 21.87 -15.02
C ARG A 54 3.23 21.69 -14.05
N PHE A 55 3.26 22.42 -12.93
CA PHE A 55 4.31 22.29 -11.92
C PHE A 55 4.31 20.90 -11.27
N TRP A 56 3.14 20.46 -10.80
CA TRP A 56 3.00 19.17 -10.12
C TRP A 56 3.24 17.98 -11.05
N THR A 57 2.90 18.10 -12.33
CA THR A 57 3.21 17.09 -13.36
C THR A 57 4.70 16.82 -13.47
N GLY A 58 5.56 17.85 -13.31
CA GLY A 58 7.01 17.66 -13.31
C GLY A 58 7.49 16.76 -12.16
N LEU A 59 7.02 17.03 -10.94
CA LEU A 59 7.34 16.22 -9.76
C LEU A 59 6.74 14.81 -9.84
N PHE A 60 5.50 14.71 -10.34
CA PHE A 60 4.84 13.44 -10.62
C PHE A 60 5.68 12.60 -11.58
N ALA A 61 6.13 13.17 -12.71
CA ALA A 61 6.90 12.45 -13.72
C ALA A 61 8.23 11.91 -13.18
N VAL A 62 8.93 12.68 -12.34
CA VAL A 62 10.17 12.22 -11.69
C VAL A 62 9.89 11.06 -10.73
N SER A 63 8.87 11.19 -9.87
CA SER A 63 8.48 10.11 -8.95
C SER A 63 8.05 8.87 -9.72
N PHE A 64 7.27 9.04 -10.79
CA PHE A 64 6.82 7.97 -11.66
C PHE A 64 7.98 7.22 -12.31
N ALA A 65 8.94 7.94 -12.90
CA ALA A 65 10.12 7.34 -13.50
C ALA A 65 10.93 6.51 -12.49
N MET A 66 11.10 7.03 -11.27
CA MET A 66 11.76 6.28 -10.18
C MET A 66 10.96 5.06 -9.75
N GLY A 67 9.62 5.18 -9.68
CA GLY A 67 8.71 4.07 -9.42
C GLY A 67 8.87 2.94 -10.45
N VAL A 68 8.83 3.27 -11.75
CA VAL A 68 9.04 2.29 -12.83
C VAL A 68 10.41 1.62 -12.73
N ALA A 69 11.48 2.40 -12.60
CA ALA A 69 12.83 1.86 -12.54
C ALA A 69 13.03 0.90 -11.37
N THR A 70 12.49 1.25 -10.19
CA THR A 70 12.60 0.42 -8.99
C THR A 70 11.63 -0.77 -9.00
N GLY A 71 10.47 -0.63 -9.64
CA GLY A 71 9.48 -1.69 -9.81
C GLY A 71 10.00 -2.84 -10.68
N ILE A 72 10.67 -2.51 -11.79
CA ILE A 72 11.31 -3.51 -12.66
C ILE A 72 12.33 -4.35 -11.87
N VAL A 73 13.15 -3.72 -11.03
CA VAL A 73 14.12 -4.43 -10.18
C VAL A 73 13.41 -5.39 -9.21
N MET A 74 12.29 -4.96 -8.61
CA MET A 74 11.50 -5.79 -7.71
C MET A 74 10.86 -6.98 -8.41
N GLU A 75 10.27 -6.77 -9.59
CA GLU A 75 9.64 -7.82 -10.39
C GLU A 75 10.64 -8.96 -10.68
N PHE A 76 11.86 -8.62 -11.11
CA PHE A 76 12.89 -9.62 -11.36
C PHE A 76 13.41 -10.31 -10.08
N GLN A 77 13.40 -9.64 -8.92
CA GLN A 77 13.83 -10.25 -7.66
C GLN A 77 12.98 -11.44 -7.22
N PHE A 78 11.69 -11.48 -7.57
CA PHE A 78 10.87 -12.67 -7.34
C PHE A 78 11.43 -13.90 -8.08
N GLY A 79 11.95 -13.70 -9.29
CA GLY A 79 12.55 -14.77 -10.09
C GLY A 79 13.95 -15.16 -9.63
N THR A 80 14.82 -14.18 -9.39
CA THR A 80 16.25 -14.42 -9.11
C THR A 80 16.50 -14.97 -7.71
N ASN A 81 15.85 -14.38 -6.69
CA ASN A 81 16.15 -14.68 -5.29
C ASN A 81 15.10 -15.60 -4.65
N TRP A 82 13.90 -15.66 -5.22
CA TRP A 82 12.76 -16.40 -4.68
C TRP A 82 12.23 -17.45 -5.66
N ALA A 83 13.12 -18.13 -6.40
CA ALA A 83 12.75 -19.08 -7.45
C ALA A 83 11.85 -20.24 -6.99
N ALA A 84 12.05 -20.75 -5.77
CA ALA A 84 11.20 -21.81 -5.21
C ALA A 84 9.77 -21.29 -4.94
N TYR A 85 9.66 -20.09 -4.36
CA TYR A 85 8.38 -19.39 -4.16
C TYR A 85 7.68 -19.16 -5.50
N SER A 86 8.40 -18.60 -6.49
CA SER A 86 7.85 -18.30 -7.82
C SER A 86 7.35 -19.56 -8.55
N ARG A 87 8.03 -20.70 -8.41
CA ARG A 87 7.53 -21.99 -8.94
C ARG A 87 6.30 -22.49 -8.18
N PHE A 88 6.27 -22.30 -6.86
CA PHE A 88 5.19 -22.79 -6.01
C PHE A 88 3.89 -22.00 -6.17
N VAL A 89 3.94 -20.67 -6.28
CA VAL A 89 2.74 -19.81 -6.33
C VAL A 89 2.50 -19.14 -7.68
N GLY A 90 3.33 -19.43 -8.69
CA GLY A 90 3.32 -18.70 -9.96
C GLY A 90 1.98 -18.68 -10.70
N ASP A 91 1.10 -19.67 -10.47
CA ASP A 91 -0.24 -19.70 -11.06
C ASP A 91 -1.16 -18.60 -10.55
N VAL A 92 -1.01 -18.28 -9.28
CA VAL A 92 -1.82 -17.30 -8.56
C VAL A 92 -1.13 -15.94 -8.64
N PHE A 93 0.11 -15.88 -8.14
CA PHE A 93 0.87 -14.65 -8.04
C PHE A 93 1.24 -14.11 -9.42
N GLY A 94 1.68 -14.97 -10.35
CA GLY A 94 2.08 -14.57 -11.70
C GLY A 94 0.92 -14.00 -12.52
N SER A 95 -0.29 -14.56 -12.37
CA SER A 95 -1.49 -14.05 -13.03
C SER A 95 -1.85 -12.64 -12.55
N ALA A 96 -1.71 -12.36 -11.26
CA ALA A 96 -1.95 -11.01 -10.71
C ALA A 96 -0.92 -9.99 -11.22
N LEU A 97 0.37 -10.33 -11.22
CA LEU A 97 1.42 -9.43 -11.75
C LEU A 97 1.27 -9.21 -13.27
N ALA A 98 0.89 -10.23 -14.04
CA ALA A 98 0.61 -10.07 -15.46
C ALA A 98 -0.59 -9.14 -15.72
N ALA A 99 -1.65 -9.27 -14.91
CA ALA A 99 -2.82 -8.39 -14.98
C ALA A 99 -2.46 -6.92 -14.68
N GLU A 100 -1.57 -6.67 -13.71
CA GLU A 100 -1.03 -5.34 -13.44
C GLU A 100 -0.39 -4.72 -14.68
N GLY A 101 0.51 -5.45 -15.35
CA GLY A 101 1.20 -4.96 -16.54
C GLY A 101 0.24 -4.65 -17.71
N ILE A 102 -0.77 -5.49 -17.92
CA ILE A 102 -1.71 -5.33 -19.05
C ILE A 102 -2.69 -4.19 -18.80
N PHE A 103 -3.33 -4.14 -17.62
CA PHE A 103 -4.43 -3.20 -17.37
C PHE A 103 -3.96 -1.85 -16.83
N ALA A 104 -2.93 -1.83 -16.00
CA ALA A 104 -2.49 -0.61 -15.33
C ALA A 104 -1.34 0.05 -16.08
N PHE A 105 -0.22 -0.66 -16.29
CA PHE A 105 0.96 -0.04 -16.90
C PHE A 105 0.71 0.39 -18.34
N PHE A 106 -0.08 -0.36 -19.11
CA PHE A 106 -0.43 0.06 -20.48
C PHE A 106 -1.26 1.36 -20.48
N LEU A 107 -2.20 1.49 -19.54
CA LEU A 107 -3.02 2.69 -19.40
C LEU A 107 -2.16 3.90 -18.97
N GLU A 108 -1.27 3.72 -17.99
CA GLU A 108 -0.36 4.78 -17.56
C GLU A 108 0.63 5.18 -18.66
N SER A 109 1.39 4.23 -19.19
CA SER A 109 2.44 4.49 -20.18
C SER A 109 1.89 5.05 -21.49
N GLY A 110 0.68 4.63 -21.89
CA GLY A 110 0.01 5.14 -23.09
C GLY A 110 -0.37 6.63 -22.99
N PHE A 111 -0.73 7.12 -21.80
CA PHE A 111 -1.17 8.50 -21.59
C PHE A 111 -0.13 9.40 -20.90
N LEU A 112 0.92 8.84 -20.29
CA LEU A 112 1.95 9.58 -19.58
C LEU A 112 2.66 10.60 -20.50
N ALA A 113 2.98 10.22 -21.74
CA ALA A 113 3.60 11.13 -22.69
C ALA A 113 2.71 12.35 -23.00
N VAL A 114 1.39 12.16 -23.02
CA VAL A 114 0.42 13.25 -23.20
C VAL A 114 0.37 14.12 -21.94
N LEU A 115 0.33 13.53 -20.74
CA LEU A 115 0.35 14.28 -19.48
C LEU A 115 1.62 15.16 -19.38
N VAL A 116 2.78 14.64 -19.76
CA VAL A 116 4.05 15.37 -19.60
C VAL A 116 4.29 16.37 -20.73
N PHE A 117 4.00 16.02 -21.98
CA PHE A 117 4.40 16.80 -23.16
C PHE A 117 3.23 17.32 -24.01
N GLY A 118 1.99 17.06 -23.61
CA GLY A 118 0.79 17.34 -24.39
C GLY A 118 0.16 18.71 -24.14
N TRP A 119 0.58 19.45 -23.10
CA TRP A 119 0.00 20.74 -22.69
C TRP A 119 -0.33 21.69 -23.86
N ASP A 120 0.60 21.87 -24.80
CA ASP A 120 0.45 22.78 -25.93
C ASP A 120 0.24 22.04 -27.28
N ARG A 121 -0.05 20.73 -27.24
CA ARG A 121 -0.19 19.85 -28.42
C ARG A 121 -1.55 19.16 -28.54
N VAL A 122 -2.30 19.04 -27.45
CA VAL A 122 -3.64 18.44 -27.44
C VAL A 122 -4.66 19.42 -26.89
N SER A 123 -5.95 19.13 -27.09
CA SER A 123 -6.99 19.96 -26.49
C SER A 123 -6.99 19.84 -24.96
N PRO A 124 -7.40 20.88 -24.21
CA PRO A 124 -7.46 20.82 -22.75
C PRO A 124 -8.33 19.67 -22.22
N ALA A 125 -9.39 19.29 -22.93
CA ALA A 125 -10.24 18.17 -22.57
C ALA A 125 -9.53 16.82 -22.77
N PHE A 126 -8.73 16.68 -23.84
CA PHE A 126 -7.95 15.46 -24.06
C PHE A 126 -6.78 15.36 -23.07
N HIS A 127 -6.19 16.49 -22.68
CA HIS A 127 -5.18 16.51 -21.61
C HIS A 127 -5.79 16.00 -20.29
N MET A 128 -6.95 16.52 -19.89
CA MET A 128 -7.68 16.04 -18.70
C MET A 128 -8.01 14.55 -18.76
N LEU A 129 -8.40 14.04 -19.93
CA LEU A 129 -8.60 12.60 -20.14
C LEU A 129 -7.30 11.84 -19.88
N ALA A 130 -6.17 12.28 -20.45
CA ALA A 130 -4.88 11.66 -20.24
C ALA A 130 -4.47 11.67 -18.76
N THR A 131 -4.62 12.80 -18.07
CA THR A 131 -4.36 12.93 -16.64
C THR A 131 -5.22 11.97 -15.82
N THR A 132 -6.50 11.84 -16.18
CA THR A 132 -7.43 10.89 -15.52
C THR A 132 -7.02 9.44 -15.78
N CYS A 133 -6.65 9.09 -17.01
CA CYS A 133 -6.19 7.74 -17.35
C CYS A 133 -4.90 7.38 -16.62
N VAL A 134 -3.95 8.30 -16.51
CA VAL A 134 -2.71 8.09 -15.74
C VAL A 134 -3.03 7.88 -14.26
N ALA A 135 -3.85 8.75 -13.65
CA ALA A 135 -4.22 8.62 -12.24
C ALA A 135 -5.01 7.32 -11.96
N ALA A 136 -5.94 6.96 -12.84
CA ALA A 136 -6.70 5.71 -12.74
C ALA A 136 -5.81 4.48 -12.93
N GLY A 137 -4.85 4.55 -13.86
CA GLY A 137 -3.83 3.52 -14.07
C GLY A 137 -3.02 3.25 -12.80
N SER A 138 -2.58 4.30 -12.10
CA SER A 138 -1.85 4.16 -10.83
C SER A 138 -2.68 3.48 -9.75
N ILE A 139 -3.96 3.83 -9.66
CA ILE A 139 -4.90 3.19 -8.73
C ILE A 139 -5.11 1.72 -9.12
N PHE A 140 -5.29 1.41 -10.40
CA PHE A 140 -5.46 0.04 -10.88
C PHE A 140 -4.22 -0.84 -10.69
N SER A 141 -3.01 -0.29 -10.78
CA SER A 141 -1.78 -1.02 -10.46
C SER A 141 -1.82 -1.49 -9.00
N SER A 142 -2.21 -0.61 -8.08
CA SER A 142 -2.32 -0.96 -6.67
C SER A 142 -3.27 -2.14 -6.39
N ILE A 143 -4.33 -2.30 -7.19
CA ILE A 143 -5.31 -3.39 -7.02
C ILE A 143 -4.62 -4.74 -7.16
N TRP A 144 -3.92 -4.94 -8.28
CA TRP A 144 -3.36 -6.23 -8.62
C TRP A 144 -2.18 -6.63 -7.73
N ILE A 145 -1.30 -5.67 -7.41
CA ILE A 145 -0.18 -5.94 -6.51
C ILE A 145 -0.66 -6.19 -5.07
N ILE A 146 -1.74 -5.53 -4.63
CA ILE A 146 -2.33 -5.77 -3.30
C ILE A 146 -3.11 -7.08 -3.27
N VAL A 147 -3.78 -7.49 -4.35
CA VAL A 147 -4.34 -8.85 -4.47
C VAL A 147 -3.25 -9.89 -4.25
N ALA A 148 -2.11 -9.72 -4.92
CA ALA A 148 -0.97 -10.64 -4.81
C ALA A 148 -0.42 -10.69 -3.37
N ASN A 149 -0.18 -9.54 -2.74
CA ASN A 149 0.28 -9.46 -1.35
C ASN A 149 -0.75 -9.97 -0.33
N SER A 150 -2.05 -9.70 -0.55
CA SER A 150 -3.12 -10.15 0.35
C SER A 150 -3.30 -11.65 0.27
N TRP A 151 -3.15 -12.24 -0.92
CA TRP A 151 -3.18 -13.68 -1.08
C TRP A 151 -2.02 -14.38 -0.35
N GLN A 152 -0.83 -13.78 -0.31
CA GLN A 152 0.29 -14.30 0.52
C GLN A 152 -0.05 -14.35 2.02
N GLN A 153 -0.98 -13.51 2.48
CA GLN A 153 -1.33 -13.34 3.89
C GLN A 153 -2.54 -14.20 4.28
N THR A 154 -3.53 -14.28 3.39
CA THR A 154 -4.76 -15.06 3.56
C THR A 154 -5.08 -15.83 2.27
N PRO A 155 -4.36 -16.94 1.97
CA PRO A 155 -4.55 -17.67 0.72
C PRO A 155 -5.96 -18.25 0.59
N ALA A 156 -6.61 -18.01 -0.54
CA ALA A 156 -7.93 -18.54 -0.88
C ALA A 156 -8.02 -18.86 -2.40
N GLY A 157 -9.06 -19.57 -2.83
CA GLY A 157 -9.30 -19.88 -4.25
C GLY A 157 -8.25 -20.75 -4.94
N HIS A 158 -7.44 -21.50 -4.19
CA HIS A 158 -6.37 -22.34 -4.72
C HIS A 158 -6.44 -23.77 -4.20
N ARG A 159 -5.78 -24.69 -4.91
CA ARG A 159 -5.48 -26.04 -4.41
C ARG A 159 -3.99 -26.34 -4.57
N ILE A 160 -3.44 -27.13 -3.66
CA ILE A 160 -2.06 -27.62 -3.78
C ILE A 160 -2.08 -28.90 -4.62
N VAL A 161 -1.37 -28.88 -5.74
CA VAL A 161 -1.23 -30.04 -6.64
C VAL A 161 0.20 -30.54 -6.57
N THR A 162 0.33 -31.87 -6.52
CA THR A 162 1.62 -32.56 -6.61
C THR A 162 1.78 -33.12 -8.03
N ARG A 163 2.85 -32.75 -8.74
CA ARG A 163 3.18 -33.24 -10.08
C ARG A 163 4.57 -33.86 -10.11
N LEU A 164 4.75 -34.89 -10.94
CA LEU A 164 6.05 -35.46 -11.27
C LEU A 164 6.59 -34.78 -12.52
N VAL A 165 7.68 -34.04 -12.39
CA VAL A 165 8.37 -33.37 -13.51
C VAL A 165 9.81 -33.85 -13.51
N ASN A 166 10.25 -34.46 -14.61
CA ASN A 166 11.61 -35.01 -14.76
C ASN A 166 12.03 -35.96 -13.61
N GLY A 167 11.09 -36.79 -13.13
CA GLY A 167 11.34 -37.72 -12.02
C GLY A 167 11.39 -37.06 -10.63
N GLN A 168 11.16 -35.75 -10.52
CA GLN A 168 11.07 -35.03 -9.26
C GLN A 168 9.63 -34.69 -8.91
N THR A 169 9.26 -34.92 -7.64
CA THR A 169 7.98 -34.51 -7.09
C THR A 169 8.00 -33.01 -6.79
N ILE A 170 7.13 -32.25 -7.46
CA ILE A 170 7.00 -30.81 -7.28
C ILE A 170 5.58 -30.50 -6.80
N GLN A 171 5.46 -29.66 -5.78
CA GLN A 171 4.18 -29.10 -5.35
C GLN A 171 4.00 -27.68 -5.89
N ARG A 172 2.77 -27.32 -6.23
CA ARG A 172 2.40 -25.97 -6.69
C ARG A 172 0.97 -25.64 -6.26
N ALA A 173 0.73 -24.38 -5.92
CA ALA A 173 -0.60 -23.81 -5.79
C ALA A 173 -1.16 -23.50 -7.19
N GLU A 174 -2.29 -24.11 -7.53
CA GLU A 174 -3.05 -23.86 -8.75
C GLU A 174 -4.35 -23.13 -8.43
N THR A 175 -4.69 -22.12 -9.24
CA THR A 175 -5.94 -21.35 -9.10
C THR A 175 -7.12 -22.23 -9.50
N ILE A 176 -8.09 -22.38 -8.60
CA ILE A 176 -9.36 -23.08 -8.87
C ILE A 176 -10.56 -22.14 -8.90
N ASP A 177 -10.43 -20.99 -8.24
CA ASP A 177 -11.42 -19.92 -8.24
C ASP A 177 -10.68 -18.58 -8.28
N PHE A 178 -10.72 -17.94 -9.45
CA PHE A 178 -10.07 -16.66 -9.68
C PHE A 178 -10.63 -15.55 -8.77
N TRP A 179 -11.95 -15.53 -8.57
CA TRP A 179 -12.56 -14.49 -7.74
C TRP A 179 -12.29 -14.72 -6.26
N GLY A 180 -12.18 -15.98 -5.82
CA GLY A 180 -11.70 -16.33 -4.48
C GLY A 180 -10.24 -15.93 -4.24
N VAL A 181 -9.39 -15.93 -5.26
CA VAL A 181 -8.02 -15.37 -5.18
C VAL A 181 -8.06 -13.85 -5.04
N VAL A 182 -8.81 -13.17 -5.93
CA VAL A 182 -8.90 -11.70 -5.96
C VAL A 182 -9.50 -11.17 -4.67
N PHE A 183 -10.67 -11.67 -4.29
CA PHE A 183 -11.40 -11.28 -3.09
C PHE A 183 -11.11 -12.22 -1.90
N ASN A 184 -9.84 -12.60 -1.74
CA ASN A 184 -9.42 -13.29 -0.53
C ASN A 184 -9.70 -12.43 0.72
N PRO A 185 -9.76 -13.03 1.93
CA PRO A 185 -10.34 -12.37 3.10
C PRO A 185 -9.71 -11.03 3.50
N SER A 186 -8.45 -10.79 3.12
CA SER A 186 -7.75 -9.56 3.48
C SER A 186 -7.63 -8.52 2.35
N THR A 187 -7.95 -8.85 1.09
CA THR A 187 -7.71 -7.96 -0.06
C THR A 187 -8.40 -6.61 0.10
N VAL A 188 -9.71 -6.61 0.34
CA VAL A 188 -10.49 -5.37 0.31
C VAL A 188 -10.01 -4.41 1.39
N ASN A 189 -9.85 -4.90 2.63
CA ASN A 189 -9.39 -4.08 3.75
C ASN A 189 -7.98 -3.52 3.50
N ARG A 190 -7.05 -4.35 2.98
CA ARG A 190 -5.68 -3.93 2.67
C ARG A 190 -5.63 -2.93 1.51
N LEU A 191 -6.41 -3.15 0.45
CA LEU A 191 -6.50 -2.26 -0.71
C LEU A 191 -7.05 -0.90 -0.30
N THR A 192 -8.18 -0.88 0.40
CA THR A 192 -8.82 0.35 0.86
C THR A 192 -7.85 1.17 1.72
N HIS A 193 -7.21 0.55 2.71
CA HIS A 193 -6.31 1.25 3.61
C HIS A 193 -5.01 1.73 2.93
N THR A 194 -4.49 0.94 1.99
CA THR A 194 -3.30 1.33 1.22
C THR A 194 -3.59 2.50 0.28
N LEU A 195 -4.72 2.49 -0.43
CA LEU A 195 -5.14 3.60 -1.27
C LEU A 195 -5.37 4.88 -0.45
N ILE A 196 -6.03 4.76 0.70
CA ILE A 196 -6.20 5.90 1.61
C ILE A 196 -4.83 6.42 2.09
N GLY A 197 -3.90 5.52 2.44
CA GLY A 197 -2.53 5.90 2.82
C GLY A 197 -1.79 6.65 1.69
N ALA A 198 -1.94 6.20 0.45
CA ALA A 198 -1.38 6.88 -0.72
C ALA A 198 -1.99 8.27 -0.93
N PHE A 199 -3.31 8.41 -0.75
CA PHE A 199 -4.02 9.69 -0.82
C PHE A 199 -3.56 10.66 0.28
N VAL A 200 -3.38 10.18 1.50
CA VAL A 200 -2.78 10.95 2.60
C VAL A 200 -1.38 11.42 2.19
N LEU A 201 -0.51 10.51 1.76
CA LEU A 201 0.87 10.85 1.39
C LEU A 201 0.94 11.92 0.30
N GLY A 202 0.24 11.73 -0.82
CA GLY A 202 0.27 12.69 -1.93
C GLY A 202 -0.31 14.06 -1.55
N SER A 203 -1.37 14.09 -0.74
CA SER A 203 -1.95 15.35 -0.26
C SER A 203 -0.98 16.10 0.65
N PHE A 204 -0.42 15.40 1.65
CA PHE A 204 0.53 16.01 2.58
C PHE A 204 1.83 16.43 1.89
N PHE A 205 2.27 15.74 0.85
CA PHE A 205 3.41 16.16 0.04
C PHE A 205 3.17 17.52 -0.63
N ILE A 206 2.04 17.66 -1.33
CA ILE A 206 1.64 18.91 -1.99
C ILE A 206 1.44 20.04 -0.98
N MET A 207 0.78 19.74 0.15
CA MET A 207 0.60 20.69 1.24
C MET A 207 1.93 21.14 1.85
N SER A 208 2.89 20.24 2.03
CA SER A 208 4.18 20.56 2.67
C SER A 208 4.98 21.55 1.84
N ILE A 209 5.07 21.32 0.53
CA ILE A 209 5.76 22.23 -0.40
C ILE A 209 5.01 23.57 -0.52
N SER A 210 3.66 23.51 -0.60
CA SER A 210 2.84 24.72 -0.67
C SER A 210 2.96 25.56 0.61
N ALA A 211 2.92 24.93 1.79
CA ALA A 211 3.12 25.57 3.07
C ALA A 211 4.50 26.23 3.15
N TRP A 212 5.54 25.56 2.64
CA TRP A 212 6.87 26.16 2.56
C TRP A 212 6.90 27.44 1.72
N TYR A 213 6.26 27.45 0.54
CA TYR A 213 6.15 28.65 -0.28
C TYR A 213 5.40 29.79 0.42
N LEU A 214 4.30 29.47 1.11
CA LEU A 214 3.53 30.44 1.90
C LEU A 214 4.36 31.03 3.05
N LEU A 215 5.08 30.20 3.80
CA LEU A 215 5.98 30.63 4.89
C LEU A 215 7.10 31.54 4.37
N LYS A 216 7.62 31.24 3.17
CA LYS A 216 8.64 32.08 2.51
C LYS A 216 8.05 33.27 1.75
N ARG A 217 6.74 33.46 1.77
CA ARG A 217 6.01 34.53 1.06
C ARG A 217 6.27 34.54 -0.46
N LYS A 218 6.58 33.37 -1.04
CA LYS A 218 6.83 33.19 -2.49
C LYS A 218 5.63 32.51 -3.16
N HIS A 219 5.35 32.87 -4.42
CA HIS A 219 4.31 32.24 -5.25
C HIS A 219 2.98 31.99 -4.52
N GLN A 220 2.52 32.99 -3.76
CA GLN A 220 1.46 32.79 -2.76
C GLN A 220 0.14 32.33 -3.38
N ASP A 221 -0.24 32.83 -4.55
CA ASP A 221 -1.51 32.45 -5.18
C ASP A 221 -1.50 30.99 -5.64
N PHE A 222 -0.43 30.54 -6.30
CA PHE A 222 -0.19 29.13 -6.61
C PHE A 222 -0.22 28.26 -5.35
N ALA A 223 0.47 28.69 -4.30
CA ALA A 223 0.62 27.92 -3.08
C ALA A 223 -0.71 27.83 -2.31
N ARG A 224 -1.52 28.88 -2.26
CA ARG A 224 -2.86 28.86 -1.63
C ARG A 224 -3.79 27.90 -2.36
N HIS A 225 -3.86 27.95 -3.69
CA HIS A 225 -4.76 27.07 -4.44
C HIS A 225 -4.33 25.60 -4.37
N SER A 226 -3.03 25.31 -4.47
CA SER A 226 -2.50 23.95 -4.31
C SER A 226 -2.75 23.42 -2.90
N PHE A 227 -2.52 24.25 -1.87
CA PHE A 227 -2.74 23.88 -0.47
C PHE A 227 -4.22 23.59 -0.17
N SER A 228 -5.14 24.47 -0.59
CA SER A 228 -6.57 24.30 -0.30
C SER A 228 -7.16 23.03 -0.92
N GLY A 229 -6.80 22.73 -2.18
CA GLY A 229 -7.25 21.49 -2.84
C GLY A 229 -6.74 20.24 -2.13
N ALA A 230 -5.44 20.23 -1.78
CA ALA A 230 -4.83 19.12 -1.07
C ALA A 230 -5.32 18.98 0.38
N LEU A 231 -5.63 20.09 1.07
CA LEU A 231 -6.12 20.07 2.45
C LEU A 231 -7.46 19.35 2.58
N LEU A 232 -8.40 19.59 1.66
CA LEU A 232 -9.69 18.90 1.67
C LEU A 232 -9.49 17.39 1.54
N PHE A 233 -8.66 16.99 0.57
CA PHE A 233 -8.40 15.58 0.30
C PHE A 233 -7.64 14.91 1.45
N ALA A 234 -6.63 15.58 2.02
CA ALA A 234 -5.91 15.14 3.22
C ALA A 234 -6.88 14.92 4.39
N THR A 235 -7.78 15.87 4.64
CA THR A 235 -8.74 15.78 5.75
C THR A 235 -9.65 14.56 5.61
N ILE A 236 -10.25 14.36 4.43
CA ILE A 236 -11.13 13.23 4.16
C ILE A 236 -10.34 11.91 4.25
N ALA A 237 -9.17 11.84 3.62
CA ALA A 237 -8.36 10.62 3.60
C ALA A 237 -7.84 10.27 5.01
N SER A 238 -7.42 11.24 5.82
CA SER A 238 -6.97 10.99 7.20
C SER A 238 -8.09 10.49 8.10
N LEU A 239 -9.32 11.01 7.98
CA LEU A 239 -10.47 10.49 8.72
C LEU A 239 -10.84 9.08 8.26
N ALA A 240 -10.82 8.83 6.94
CA ALA A 240 -11.03 7.50 6.38
C ALA A 240 -9.92 6.50 6.79
N ALA A 241 -8.70 6.97 7.04
CA ALA A 241 -7.59 6.14 7.48
C ALA A 241 -7.85 5.55 8.88
N ALA A 242 -8.45 6.32 9.78
CA ALA A 242 -8.83 5.82 11.11
C ALA A 242 -9.87 4.69 11.03
N VAL A 243 -10.90 4.86 10.19
CA VAL A 243 -11.96 3.86 9.99
C VAL A 243 -11.41 2.60 9.31
N SER A 244 -10.66 2.76 8.23
CA SER A 244 -10.07 1.63 7.51
C SER A 244 -8.97 0.92 8.31
N GLY A 245 -8.27 1.63 9.19
CA GLY A 245 -7.30 1.06 10.13
C GLY A 245 -7.99 0.16 11.16
N HIS A 246 -9.09 0.62 11.75
CA HIS A 246 -9.91 -0.20 12.65
C HIS A 246 -10.42 -1.47 11.97
N SER A 247 -10.99 -1.33 10.76
CA SER A 247 -11.45 -2.48 9.98
C SER A 247 -10.31 -3.46 9.61
N ASN A 248 -9.09 -2.96 9.37
CA ASN A 248 -7.92 -3.83 9.21
C ASN A 248 -7.52 -4.53 10.50
N ALA A 249 -7.56 -3.86 11.64
CA ALA A 249 -7.24 -4.47 12.92
C ALA A 249 -8.17 -5.66 13.22
N GLN A 250 -9.47 -5.52 12.95
CA GLN A 250 -10.45 -6.61 13.06
C GLN A 250 -10.14 -7.77 12.11
N MET A 251 -9.86 -7.48 10.84
CA MET A 251 -9.49 -8.51 9.86
C MET A 251 -8.22 -9.26 10.27
N VAL A 252 -7.21 -8.56 10.79
CA VAL A 252 -5.97 -9.18 11.31
C VAL A 252 -6.25 -9.99 12.57
N ALA A 253 -7.13 -9.52 13.47
CA ALA A 253 -7.52 -10.28 14.66
C ALA A 253 -8.13 -11.64 14.28
N GLU A 254 -9.00 -11.65 13.27
CA GLU A 254 -9.70 -12.85 12.81
C GLU A 254 -8.78 -13.81 12.04
N HIS A 255 -8.02 -13.30 11.06
CA HIS A 255 -7.30 -14.13 10.10
C HIS A 255 -5.82 -14.33 10.44
N GLN A 256 -5.23 -13.45 11.26
CA GLN A 256 -3.80 -13.45 11.56
C GLN A 256 -3.52 -13.08 13.04
N PRO A 257 -4.09 -13.81 14.02
CA PRO A 257 -4.01 -13.45 15.44
C PRO A 257 -2.57 -13.40 15.96
N ALA A 258 -1.66 -14.23 15.44
CA ALA A 258 -0.24 -14.16 15.78
C ALA A 258 0.40 -12.81 15.45
N LYS A 259 -0.01 -12.18 14.34
CA LYS A 259 0.47 -10.86 13.93
C LYS A 259 -0.06 -9.76 14.85
N LEU A 260 -1.35 -9.80 15.18
CA LEU A 260 -1.94 -8.83 16.12
C LEU A 260 -1.31 -8.95 17.51
N ALA A 261 -1.20 -10.18 18.02
CA ALA A 261 -0.65 -10.43 19.34
C ALA A 261 0.83 -10.01 19.46
N ALA A 262 1.62 -10.18 18.40
CA ALA A 262 2.99 -9.67 18.39
C ALA A 262 3.06 -8.15 18.28
N PHE A 263 2.21 -7.53 17.44
CA PHE A 263 2.18 -6.07 17.27
C PHE A 263 1.84 -5.35 18.57
N GLU A 264 0.91 -5.90 19.35
CA GLU A 264 0.46 -5.34 20.63
C GLU A 264 1.25 -5.91 21.84
N ALA A 265 2.26 -6.75 21.60
CA ALA A 265 2.99 -7.50 22.64
C ALA A 265 2.04 -8.20 23.65
N HIS A 266 0.95 -8.76 23.14
CA HIS A 266 -0.09 -9.43 23.90
C HIS A 266 0.26 -10.90 24.12
N TYR A 267 0.93 -11.19 25.24
CA TYR A 267 1.47 -12.52 25.51
C TYR A 267 0.45 -13.54 26.05
N ARG A 268 -0.64 -13.09 26.70
CA ARG A 268 -1.59 -13.98 27.39
C ARG A 268 -3.01 -13.74 26.91
N THR A 269 -3.68 -14.79 26.47
CA THR A 269 -5.07 -14.73 26.01
C THR A 269 -6.02 -14.27 27.12
N GLY A 270 -6.87 -13.28 26.81
CA GLY A 270 -7.80 -12.65 27.76
C GLY A 270 -8.18 -11.24 27.30
N PRO A 271 -8.92 -10.48 28.14
CA PRO A 271 -9.11 -9.05 27.91
C PRO A 271 -7.75 -8.37 27.68
N ALA A 272 -7.66 -7.54 26.65
CA ALA A 272 -6.42 -6.98 26.18
C ALA A 272 -6.47 -5.45 26.18
N ASP A 273 -5.44 -4.86 26.77
CA ASP A 273 -5.27 -3.42 26.80
C ASP A 273 -4.68 -2.94 25.48
N LEU A 274 -5.03 -1.73 25.06
CA LEU A 274 -4.40 -1.07 23.92
C LEU A 274 -3.16 -0.34 24.40
N THR A 275 -1.97 -0.77 23.99
CA THR A 275 -0.71 -0.12 24.37
C THR A 275 -0.48 1.10 23.46
N ILE A 276 -0.47 2.30 24.05
CA ILE A 276 -0.21 3.54 23.31
C ILE A 276 1.30 3.79 23.16
N ILE A 277 2.05 3.55 24.24
CA ILE A 277 3.51 3.64 24.29
C ILE A 277 3.99 2.51 25.19
N GLY A 278 5.08 1.83 24.84
CA GLY A 278 5.69 0.82 25.69
C GLY A 278 6.87 0.13 25.01
N VAL A 279 7.67 -0.59 25.79
CA VAL A 279 8.79 -1.40 25.29
C VAL A 279 8.47 -2.87 25.54
N PRO A 280 8.24 -3.68 24.51
CA PRO A 280 8.00 -5.11 24.68
C PRO A 280 9.20 -5.83 25.31
N ASN A 281 8.94 -6.58 26.37
CA ASN A 281 9.93 -7.43 27.03
C ASN A 281 9.51 -8.89 26.87
N GLU A 282 10.07 -9.51 25.83
CA GLU A 282 9.73 -10.88 25.46
C GLU A 282 10.18 -11.91 26.52
N ALA A 283 11.32 -11.69 27.16
CA ALA A 283 11.82 -12.56 28.24
C ALA A 283 10.88 -12.53 29.46
N GLY A 284 10.39 -11.35 29.81
CA GLY A 284 9.43 -11.12 30.89
C GLY A 284 7.96 -11.37 30.50
N ARG A 285 7.66 -11.56 29.20
CA ARG A 285 6.31 -11.65 28.63
C ARG A 285 5.39 -10.51 29.09
N ARG A 286 5.90 -9.28 29.02
CA ARG A 286 5.18 -8.06 29.42
C ARG A 286 5.63 -6.86 28.60
N VAL A 287 4.90 -5.76 28.71
CA VAL A 287 5.32 -4.46 28.19
C VAL A 287 5.90 -3.64 29.35
N ASP A 288 7.16 -3.23 29.23
CA ASP A 288 7.80 -2.34 30.18
C ASP A 288 7.52 -0.87 29.82
N PHE A 289 7.44 0.01 30.82
CA PHE A 289 7.19 1.45 30.65
C PHE A 289 5.90 1.79 29.84
N GLY A 290 4.91 0.91 29.92
CA GLY A 290 3.70 0.99 29.12
C GLY A 290 2.70 2.05 29.59
N LEU A 291 2.22 2.89 28.68
CA LEU A 291 0.95 3.60 28.80
C LEU A 291 -0.09 2.83 28.00
N ALA A 292 -1.08 2.26 28.67
CA ALA A 292 -2.11 1.46 28.03
C ALA A 292 -3.52 1.95 28.39
N ILE A 293 -4.47 1.71 27.48
CA ILE A 293 -5.91 1.93 27.70
C ILE A 293 -6.53 0.58 28.07
N PRO A 294 -7.00 0.40 29.32
CA PRO A 294 -7.55 -0.88 29.78
C PRO A 294 -8.69 -1.39 28.88
N GLY A 295 -8.58 -2.64 28.42
CA GLY A 295 -9.55 -3.27 27.51
C GLY A 295 -9.68 -2.63 26.12
N GLY A 296 -8.82 -1.66 25.79
CA GLY A 296 -8.93 -0.90 24.54
C GLY A 296 -8.75 -1.78 23.30
N LEU A 297 -7.84 -2.75 23.33
CA LEU A 297 -7.62 -3.66 22.21
C LEU A 297 -8.79 -4.64 22.07
N SER A 298 -9.35 -5.12 23.18
CA SER A 298 -10.58 -5.91 23.18
C SER A 298 -11.74 -5.15 22.54
N PHE A 299 -11.91 -3.87 22.87
CA PHE A 299 -12.93 -3.03 22.25
C PHE A 299 -12.67 -2.82 20.75
N LEU A 300 -11.43 -2.53 20.34
CA LEU A 300 -11.11 -2.31 18.93
C LEU A 300 -11.26 -3.56 18.06
N THR A 301 -11.10 -4.75 18.64
CA THR A 301 -11.22 -6.01 17.89
C THR A 301 -12.65 -6.55 17.90
N ASN A 302 -13.34 -6.49 19.03
CA ASN A 302 -14.62 -7.18 19.24
C ASN A 302 -15.79 -6.27 19.64
N GLY A 303 -15.55 -4.97 19.89
CA GLY A 303 -16.57 -4.02 20.35
C GLY A 303 -16.91 -4.13 21.84
N ASP A 304 -16.22 -4.99 22.60
CA ASP A 304 -16.40 -5.18 24.04
C ASP A 304 -15.06 -5.16 24.77
N PHE A 305 -14.97 -4.39 25.87
CA PHE A 305 -13.74 -4.21 26.65
C PHE A 305 -13.29 -5.47 27.40
N GLN A 306 -14.19 -6.45 27.58
CA GLN A 306 -13.89 -7.71 28.29
C GLN A 306 -13.73 -8.91 27.34
N SER A 307 -13.98 -8.72 26.04
CA SER A 307 -13.85 -9.81 25.08
C SER A 307 -12.40 -10.29 25.00
N PRO A 308 -12.15 -11.61 25.06
CA PRO A 308 -10.81 -12.14 24.99
C PRO A 308 -10.18 -11.94 23.61
N VAL A 309 -8.94 -11.47 23.59
CA VAL A 309 -8.08 -11.43 22.40
C VAL A 309 -7.05 -12.56 22.52
N ILE A 310 -6.85 -13.29 21.42
CA ILE A 310 -5.86 -14.38 21.35
C ILE A 310 -4.47 -13.80 21.56
N GLY A 311 -3.79 -14.30 22.61
CA GLY A 311 -2.41 -13.95 22.91
C GLY A 311 -1.40 -14.93 22.31
N LEU A 312 -0.13 -14.57 22.40
CA LEU A 312 0.98 -15.40 21.91
C LEU A 312 1.08 -16.77 22.64
N ASP A 313 0.51 -16.90 23.83
CA ASP A 313 0.43 -18.17 24.58
C ASP A 313 -0.37 -19.27 23.87
N LYS A 314 -1.25 -18.91 22.93
CA LYS A 314 -2.02 -19.87 22.10
C LYS A 314 -1.39 -20.14 20.74
N ILE A 315 -0.30 -19.46 20.41
CA ILE A 315 0.41 -19.62 19.14
C ILE A 315 1.69 -20.45 19.37
N PRO A 316 1.96 -21.49 18.56
CA PRO A 316 3.23 -22.22 18.61
C PRO A 316 4.42 -21.26 18.48
N ARG A 317 5.44 -21.45 19.33
CA ARG A 317 6.57 -20.51 19.47
C ARG A 317 7.35 -20.31 18.17
N ASP A 318 7.45 -21.34 17.35
CA ASP A 318 8.10 -21.32 16.03
C ASP A 318 7.31 -20.50 14.99
N LEU A 319 6.04 -20.21 15.24
CA LEU A 319 5.17 -19.37 14.41
C LEU A 319 5.06 -17.94 14.93
N TRP A 320 5.78 -17.57 15.99
CA TRP A 320 5.77 -16.18 16.46
C TRP A 320 6.52 -15.30 15.47
N PRO A 321 5.89 -14.22 14.97
CA PRO A 321 6.65 -13.18 14.31
C PRO A 321 7.48 -12.40 15.35
N PRO A 322 8.50 -11.63 14.91
CA PRO A 322 9.23 -10.75 15.81
C PRO A 322 8.28 -9.80 16.55
N VAL A 323 8.45 -9.67 17.86
CA VAL A 323 7.78 -8.64 18.67
C VAL A 323 8.62 -7.36 18.57
N PRO A 324 8.05 -6.24 18.08
CA PRO A 324 8.79 -5.03 17.74
C PRO A 324 9.30 -4.24 18.95
#